data_AF-A0A6N7ZNT3-F1
#
_entry.id   AF-A0A6N7ZNT3-F1
#
_cell.length_a   1.000
_cell.length_b   1.000
_cell.length_c   1.000
_cell.angle_alpha   90.00
_cell.angle_beta   90.00
_cell.angle_gamma   90.00
#
_symmetry.space_group_name_H-M   'P 1'
#
loop_
_entity.id
_entity.type
_entity.pdbx_description
1 polymer ?
#
loop_
_entity_poly.entity_id
_entity_poly.type
_entity_poly.pdbx_seq_one_letter_code
_entity_poly.pdbx_strand_id
1 'polypeptide(L)'
;EMCLEAVRQKGSALQHVPRVLRAEEICVEAVRQDGRMLQWVPKDHRTREMCLEAVKQDRWALEDVPESLRTEETCLEAVKQCGRALAYVPE
;
A
#
# COMPACT_ATOMS: atom_id res chain seq x y z
N GLU A 1 18.26 -4.10 10.09
CA GLU A 1 18.02 -3.43 11.38
C GLU A 1 17.79 -1.91 11.23
N MET A 2 18.77 -1.11 10.77
CA MET A 2 18.60 0.36 10.66
C MET A 2 17.38 0.82 9.85
N CYS A 3 17.11 0.20 8.68
CA CYS A 3 15.97 0.60 7.85
C CYS A 3 14.62 0.28 8.48
N LEU A 4 14.51 -0.88 9.14
CA LEU A 4 13.28 -1.26 9.84
C LEU A 4 13.02 -0.34 11.02
N GLU A 5 14.06 0.00 11.79
CA GLU A 5 13.92 0.91 12.92
C GLU A 5 13.52 2.33 12.49
N ALA A 6 14.08 2.83 11.39
CA ALA A 6 13.67 4.11 10.81
C ALA A 6 12.19 4.09 10.37
N VAL A 7 11.73 2.99 9.77
CA VAL A 7 10.32 2.84 9.34
C VAL A 7 9.39 2.68 10.54
N ARG A 8 9.78 1.96 11.59
CA ARG A 8 9.02 1.86 12.85
C ARG A 8 8.78 3.23 13.49
N GLN A 9 9.78 4.10 13.47
CA GLN A 9 9.62 5.47 13.97
C GLN A 9 8.76 6.34 13.05
N LYS A 10 8.84 6.12 11.73
CA LYS A 10 8.06 6.87 10.75
C LYS A 10 7.91 6.08 9.45
N GLY A 11 6.71 5.58 9.15
CA GLY A 11 6.42 4.77 7.95
C GLY A 11 6.92 5.39 6.63
N SER A 12 6.82 6.72 6.50
CA SER A 12 7.35 7.47 5.35
C SER A 12 8.84 7.32 5.08
N ALA A 13 9.64 6.85 6.05
CA ALA A 13 11.05 6.56 5.84
C ALA A 13 11.28 5.52 4.72
N LEU A 14 10.28 4.70 4.39
CA LEU A 14 10.33 3.73 3.29
C LEU A 14 10.72 4.38 1.95
N GLN A 15 10.32 5.63 1.70
CA GLN A 15 10.67 6.35 0.46
C GLN A 15 12.19 6.49 0.26
N HIS A 16 12.96 6.51 1.36
CA HIS A 16 14.41 6.61 1.37
C HIS A 16 15.13 5.26 1.44
N VAL A 17 14.41 4.17 1.75
CA VAL A 17 14.99 2.83 1.77
C VAL A 17 15.25 2.38 0.33
N PRO A 18 16.49 2.01 -0.04
CA PRO A 18 16.81 1.48 -1.36
C PRO A 18 15.91 0.29 -1.70
N ARG A 19 15.44 0.20 -2.95
CA ARG A 19 14.48 -0.84 -3.37
C ARG A 19 14.93 -2.26 -3.00
N VAL A 20 16.22 -2.56 -3.12
CA VAL A 20 16.81 -3.88 -2.79
C VAL A 20 16.78 -4.22 -1.30
N LEU A 21 16.58 -3.22 -0.43
CA LEU A 21 16.45 -3.38 1.02
C LEU A 21 15.00 -3.31 1.51
N ARG A 22 14.01 -3.12 0.61
CA ARG A 22 12.59 -3.10 0.96
C ARG A 22 12.05 -4.51 1.13
N ALA A 23 12.55 -5.20 2.15
CA ALA A 23 12.02 -6.49 2.57
C ALA A 23 10.54 -6.39 2.96
N GLU A 24 9.83 -7.51 2.94
CA GLU A 24 8.40 -7.59 3.24
C GLU A 24 8.05 -6.96 4.59
N GLU A 25 8.77 -7.29 5.65
CA GLU A 25 8.54 -6.76 7.01
C GLU A 25 8.59 -5.23 7.05
N ILE A 26 9.55 -4.61 6.36
CA ILE A 26 9.70 -3.16 6.29
C ILE A 26 8.53 -2.53 5.52
N CYS A 27 8.08 -3.18 4.43
CA CYS A 27 6.95 -2.73 3.64
C CYS A 27 5.64 -2.81 4.43
N VAL A 28 5.41 -3.92 5.12
CA VAL A 28 4.23 -4.13 5.97
C VAL A 28 4.18 -3.09 7.08
N GLU A 29 5.30 -2.86 7.77
CA GLU A 29 5.37 -1.85 8.83
C GLU A 29 5.04 -0.45 8.30
N ALA A 30 5.60 -0.07 7.15
CA ALA A 30 5.33 1.23 6.54
C ALA A 30 3.86 1.41 6.15
N VAL A 31 3.25 0.40 5.50
CA VAL A 31 1.85 0.44 5.05
C VAL A 31 0.89 0.44 6.23
N ARG A 32 1.20 -0.27 7.31
CA ARG A 32 0.39 -0.26 8.54
C ARG A 32 0.30 1.15 9.16
N GLN A 33 1.36 1.94 9.07
CA GLN A 33 1.37 3.30 9.60
C GLN A 33 0.71 4.31 8.65
N ASP A 34 0.84 4.12 7.35
CA ASP A 34 0.24 4.98 6.33
C ASP A 34 0.03 4.20 5.03
N GLY A 35 -1.23 3.94 4.68
CA GLY A 35 -1.61 3.23 3.46
C GLY A 35 -1.00 3.80 2.17
N ARG A 36 -0.68 5.09 2.13
CA ARG A 36 -0.01 5.73 0.98
C ARG A 36 1.38 5.16 0.71
N MET A 37 1.98 4.49 1.69
CA MET A 37 3.30 3.86 1.53
C MET A 37 3.28 2.69 0.55
N LEU A 38 2.11 2.17 0.18
CA LEU A 38 1.98 1.14 -0.85
C LEU A 38 2.68 1.54 -2.16
N GLN A 39 2.66 2.83 -2.53
CA GLN A 39 3.33 3.37 -3.71
C GLN A 39 4.85 3.08 -3.73
N TRP A 40 5.47 2.97 -2.55
CA TRP A 40 6.89 2.66 -2.39
C TRP A 40 7.18 1.16 -2.20
N VAL A 41 6.17 0.32 -2.00
CA VAL A 41 6.35 -1.13 -1.91
C VAL A 41 6.64 -1.70 -3.30
N PRO A 42 7.70 -2.51 -3.48
CA PRO A 42 7.94 -3.23 -4.74
C PRO A 42 6.70 -4.02 -5.15
N LYS A 43 6.30 -3.98 -6.43
CA LYS A 43 5.09 -4.67 -6.91
C LYS A 43 5.05 -6.15 -6.53
N ASP A 44 6.19 -6.82 -6.57
CA ASP A 44 6.33 -8.26 -6.25
C ASP A 44 6.16 -8.56 -4.75
N HIS A 45 6.23 -7.55 -3.87
CA HIS A 45 5.98 -7.66 -2.43
C HIS A 45 4.57 -7.21 -2.02
N ARG A 46 3.74 -6.72 -2.96
CA ARG A 46 2.37 -6.31 -2.66
C ARG A 46 1.51 -7.56 -2.52
N THR A 47 0.92 -7.74 -1.35
CA THR A 47 -0.04 -8.81 -1.09
C THR A 47 -1.46 -8.24 -1.08
N ARG A 48 -2.46 -9.11 -1.28
CA ARG A 48 -3.87 -8.70 -1.20
C ARG A 48 -4.21 -8.04 0.14
N GLU A 49 -3.72 -8.61 1.25
CA GLU A 49 -3.96 -8.08 2.59
C GLU A 49 -3.33 -6.68 2.76
N MET A 50 -2.08 -6.51 2.32
CA MET A 50 -1.41 -5.20 2.36
C MET A 50 -2.14 -4.16 1.51
N CYS A 51 -2.61 -4.53 0.32
CA CYS A 51 -3.38 -3.65 -0.56
C CYS A 51 -4.73 -3.25 0.06
N LEU A 52 -5.45 -4.19 0.65
CA LEU A 52 -6.71 -3.91 1.33
C LEU A 52 -6.51 -2.99 2.53
N GLU A 53 -5.49 -3.26 3.35
CA GLU A 53 -5.13 -2.41 4.50
C GLU A 53 -4.79 -0.99 4.05
N ALA A 54 -3.98 -0.85 2.99
CA ALA A 54 -3.65 0.45 2.42
C ALA A 54 -4.89 1.23 1.97
N VAL A 55 -5.84 0.57 1.29
CA VAL A 55 -7.06 1.19 0.79
C VAL A 55 -8.03 1.57 1.91
N LYS A 56 -8.12 0.77 2.99
CA LYS A 56 -8.89 1.12 4.19
C LYS A 56 -8.41 2.42 4.83
N GLN A 57 -7.11 2.71 4.75
CA GLN A 57 -6.53 3.93 5.30
C GLN A 57 -6.59 5.11 4.31
N ASP A 58 -6.35 4.86 3.03
CA ASP A 58 -6.46 5.85 1.95
C ASP A 58 -7.00 5.22 0.67
N ARG A 59 -8.23 5.58 0.31
CA ARG A 59 -8.86 5.21 -0.96
C ARG A 59 -7.99 5.38 -2.21
N TRP A 60 -7.08 6.36 -2.24
CA TRP A 60 -6.23 6.60 -3.41
C TRP A 60 -5.11 5.55 -3.53
N ALA A 61 -4.84 4.77 -2.48
CA ALA A 61 -3.94 3.62 -2.57
C ALA A 61 -4.42 2.58 -3.60
N LEU A 62 -5.70 2.59 -4.01
CA LEU A 62 -6.22 1.73 -5.08
C LEU A 62 -5.47 1.93 -6.41
N GLU A 63 -5.01 3.16 -6.69
CA GLU A 63 -4.19 3.46 -7.88
C GLU A 63 -2.91 2.62 -7.89
N ASP A 64 -2.31 2.42 -6.71
CA ASP A 64 -1.11 1.60 -6.51
C ASP A 64 -1.41 0.11 -6.38
N VAL A 65 -2.64 -0.33 -6.23
CA VAL A 65 -2.93 -1.77 -6.19
C VAL A 65 -2.75 -2.34 -7.60
N PRO A 66 -1.89 -3.36 -7.82
CA PRO A 66 -1.81 -4.05 -9.10
C PRO A 66 -3.18 -4.59 -9.50
N GLU A 67 -3.57 -4.51 -10.77
CA GLU A 67 -4.88 -4.97 -11.24
C GLU A 67 -5.19 -6.41 -10.85
N SER A 68 -4.19 -7.30 -10.88
CA SER A 68 -4.32 -8.69 -10.44
C SER A 68 -4.67 -8.87 -8.95
N LEU A 69 -4.48 -7.83 -8.14
CA LEU A 69 -4.81 -7.79 -6.70
C LEU A 69 -6.03 -6.92 -6.39
N ARG A 70 -6.61 -6.21 -7.37
CA ARG A 70 -7.84 -5.43 -7.20
C ARG A 70 -9.04 -6.38 -7.10
N THR A 71 -9.35 -6.78 -5.87
CA THR A 71 -10.57 -7.55 -5.58
C THR A 71 -11.78 -6.65 -5.51
N GLU A 72 -12.97 -7.22 -5.67
CA GLU A 72 -14.24 -6.52 -5.42
C GLU A 72 -14.23 -5.83 -4.05
N GLU A 73 -13.77 -6.53 -3.00
CA GLU A 73 -13.64 -5.97 -1.66
C GLU A 73 -12.77 -4.71 -1.62
N THR A 74 -11.57 -4.77 -2.22
CA THR A 74 -10.63 -3.64 -2.24
C THR A 74 -11.20 -2.45 -3.02
N CYS A 75 -11.82 -2.73 -4.17
CA CYS A 75 -12.46 -1.71 -5.00
C CYS A 75 -13.65 -1.05 -4.29
N LEU A 76 -14.54 -1.84 -3.70
CA LEU A 76 -15.69 -1.35 -2.95
C LEU A 76 -15.27 -0.49 -1.77
N GLU A 77 -14.20 -0.87 -1.07
CA GLU A 77 -13.67 -0.09 0.05
C GLU A 77 -13.23 1.32 -0.39
N ALA A 78 -12.47 1.42 -1.49
CA ALA A 78 -12.06 2.72 -2.03
C ALA A 78 -13.27 3.56 -2.50
N VAL A 79 -14.23 2.94 -3.18
CA VAL A 79 -15.41 3.62 -3.74
C VAL A 79 -16.34 4.13 -2.63
N LYS A 80 -16.49 3.38 -1.54
CA LYS A 80 -17.25 3.83 -0.35
C LYS A 80 -16.67 5.11 0.24
N GLN A 81 -15.35 5.22 0.28
CA GLN A 81 -14.68 6.43 0.79
C GLN A 81 -14.74 7.59 -0.21
N CYS A 82 -14.69 7.32 -1.52
CA CYS A 82 -14.96 8.31 -2.56
C CYS A 82 -15.39 7.67 -3.87
N GLY A 83 -16.57 8.04 -4.37
CA GLY A 83 -17.08 7.54 -5.65
C GLY A 83 -16.16 7.79 -6.85
N ARG A 84 -15.24 8.76 -6.77
CA ARG A 84 -14.21 9.00 -7.81
C ARG A 84 -13.20 7.86 -7.93
N ALA A 85 -13.07 7.00 -6.90
CA ALA A 85 -12.22 5.83 -6.95
C ALA A 85 -12.71 4.78 -7.98
N LEU A 86 -13.95 4.90 -8.48
CA LEU A 86 -14.45 4.09 -9.60
C LEU A 86 -13.54 4.16 -10.83
N ALA A 87 -12.80 5.27 -11.03
CA ALA A 87 -11.84 5.41 -12.12
C ALA A 87 -10.69 4.39 -12.09
N TYR A 88 -10.46 3.72 -10.97
CA TYR A 88 -9.41 2.71 -10.79
C TYR A 88 -9.96 1.28 -10.59
N VAL A 89 -11.27 1.08 -10.70
CA VAL A 89 -11.86 -0.26 -10.67
C VAL A 89 -11.66 -0.89 -12.05
N PRO A 90 -11.11 -2.13 -12.16
CA PRO A 90 -10.98 -2.81 -13.44
C PRO A 90 -12.37 -3.08 -14.07
N GLU A 91 -12.39 -3.21 -15.41
CA GLU A 91 -13.61 -3.55 -16.17
C GLU A 91 -14.23 -4.90 -15.76
#